data_AF-A0A920JGG4-F1
#
_entry.id   AF-A0A920JGG4-F1
#
_cell.length_a   1.000
_cell.length_b   1.000
_cell.length_c   1.000
_cell.angle_alpha   90.00
_cell.angle_beta   90.00
_cell.angle_gamma   90.00
#
_symmetry.space_group_name_H-M   'P 1'
#
loop_
_entity.id
_entity.type
_entity.pdbx_description
1 polymer ?
#
loop_
_entity_poly.entity_id
_entity_poly.type
_entity_poly.pdbx_seq_one_letter_code
_entity_poly.pdbx_strand_id
1 'polypeptide(L)' 'MMDSDQLKVAEAVKGFLPKNEAAALYDAAIAVEVDGPLLEVGSYCGKSSVYLGFCCSKHRTSFVCAGSSSGF' A
#
# COMPACT_ATOMS: atom_id res chain seq x y z
N MET A 1 10.25 -8.76 0.13
CA MET A 1 10.94 -7.70 0.90
C MET A 1 10.98 -6.43 0.07
N MET A 2 10.55 -5.31 0.62
CA MET A 2 10.62 -3.99 -0.05
C MET A 2 12.07 -3.51 -0.18
N ASP A 3 12.32 -2.76 -1.24
CA ASP A 3 13.62 -2.11 -1.46
C ASP A 3 13.76 -0.81 -0.65
N SER A 4 15.01 -0.41 -0.38
CA SER A 4 15.33 0.79 0.42
C SER A 4 14.78 2.09 -0.21
N ASP A 5 14.74 2.21 -1.53
CA ASP A 5 14.20 3.40 -2.18
C ASP A 5 12.67 3.43 -2.13
N GLN A 6 12.02 2.27 -2.18
CA GLN A 6 10.57 2.16 -1.97
C GLN A 6 10.17 2.58 -0.56
N LEU A 7 10.98 2.20 0.45
CA LEU A 7 10.76 2.61 1.83
C LEU A 7 10.89 4.13 2.01
N LYS A 8 11.88 4.78 1.39
CA LYS A 8 12.02 6.24 1.44
C LYS A 8 10.80 6.95 0.85
N VAL A 9 10.31 6.48 -0.30
CA VAL A 9 9.10 7.03 -0.93
C VAL A 9 7.90 6.88 0.00
N ALA A 10 7.69 5.69 0.57
CA ALA A 10 6.55 5.43 1.44
C ALA A 10 6.62 6.20 2.77
N GLU A 11 7.82 6.40 3.32
CA GLU A 11 8.01 7.19 4.55
C GLU A 11 7.74 8.68 4.35
N ALA A 12 8.05 9.22 3.16
CA ALA A 12 7.80 10.61 2.79
C ALA A 12 6.31 10.95 2.62
N VAL A 13 5.45 9.95 2.41
CA VAL A 13 4.01 10.17 2.32
C VAL A 13 3.44 10.49 3.70
N LYS A 14 2.76 11.63 3.80
CA LYS A 14 1.97 12.02 4.99
C LYS A 14 0.90 10.95 5.21
N GLY A 15 0.72 10.48 6.43
CA GLY A 15 -0.11 9.31 6.66
C GLY A 15 0.03 8.76 8.07
N PHE A 16 -1.00 8.07 8.53
CA PHE A 16 -0.91 7.22 9.71
C PHE A 16 -0.69 5.78 9.25
N LEU A 17 0.54 5.29 9.41
CA LEU A 17 0.89 3.89 9.23
C LEU A 17 2.22 3.62 9.95
N PRO A 18 2.22 3.06 11.17
CA PRO A 18 3.42 2.66 11.89
C PRO A 18 4.28 1.68 11.08
N LYS A 19 5.61 1.72 11.26
CA LYS A 19 6.53 0.90 10.42
C LYS A 19 6.29 -0.60 10.55
N ASN A 20 5.98 -1.08 11.75
CA ASN A 20 5.67 -2.49 12.00
C ASN A 20 4.36 -2.92 11.33
N GLU A 21 3.34 -2.06 11.34
CA GLU A 21 2.07 -2.30 10.65
C GLU A 21 2.24 -2.23 9.13
N ALA A 22 3.08 -1.31 8.64
CA ALA A 22 3.39 -1.19 7.22
C ALA A 22 4.10 -2.44 6.67
N ALA A 23 5.06 -2.98 7.42
CA ALA A 23 5.73 -4.23 7.08
C ALA A 23 4.74 -5.40 7.07
N ALA A 24 3.93 -5.53 8.13
CA ALA A 24 2.91 -6.57 8.22
C ALA A 24 1.88 -6.49 7.08
N LEU A 25 1.47 -5.27 6.70
CA LEU A 25 0.55 -5.03 5.58
C LEU A 25 1.17 -5.45 4.25
N TYR A 26 2.43 -5.09 4.00
CA TYR A 26 3.14 -5.50 2.78
C TYR A 26 3.28 -7.02 2.70
N ASP A 27 3.69 -7.66 3.80
CA ASP A 27 3.87 -9.12 3.84
C ASP A 27 2.54 -9.84 3.65
N ALA A 28 1.47 -9.35 4.27
CA ALA A 28 0.12 -9.88 4.07
C ALA A 28 -0.35 -9.73 2.62
N ALA A 29 -0.08 -8.59 1.98
CA ALA A 29 -0.45 -8.36 0.58
C ALA A 29 0.34 -9.27 -0.38
N ILE A 30 1.63 -9.51 -0.11
CA ILE A 30 2.47 -10.41 -0.92
C ILE A 30 2.07 -11.88 -0.75
N ALA A 31 1.59 -12.27 0.43
CA ALA A 31 1.18 -13.64 0.71
C ALA A 31 -0.13 -14.05 0.01
N VAL A 32 -0.87 -13.09 -0.56
CA VAL A 32 -2.17 -13.32 -1.19
C VAL A 32 -2.01 -13.39 -2.71
N GLU A 33 -2.28 -14.57 -3.29
CA GLU A 33 -2.47 -14.72 -4.74
C GLU A 33 -3.94 -14.50 -5.10
N VAL A 34 -4.20 -13.47 -5.90
CA VAL A 34 -5.53 -13.14 -6.43
C VAL A 34 -5.44 -12.86 -7.92
N ASP A 35 -6.43 -13.35 -8.67
CA ASP A 35 -6.57 -13.05 -10.11
C ASP A 35 -7.13 -11.64 -10.35
N GLY A 36 -7.65 -10.99 -9.30
CA GLY A 36 -8.28 -9.67 -9.34
C GLY A 36 -7.46 -8.57 -8.66
N PRO A 37 -7.93 -7.31 -8.69
CA PRO A 37 -7.24 -6.21 -8.04
C PRO A 37 -7.24 -6.34 -6.52
N LEU A 38 -6.18 -5.84 -5.89
CA LEU A 38 -6.20 -5.55 -4.44
C LEU A 38 -7.05 -4.30 -4.20
N LEU A 39 -7.97 -4.37 -3.23
CA LEU A 39 -8.82 -3.26 -2.82
C LEU A 39 -8.36 -2.70 -1.47
N GLU A 40 -8.04 -1.41 -1.43
CA GLU A 40 -7.94 -0.65 -0.19
C GLU A 40 -9.20 0.17 0.01
N VAL A 41 -9.76 0.12 1.21
CA VAL A 41 -10.82 1.05 1.64
C VAL A 41 -10.23 2.03 2.64
N GLY A 42 -10.13 3.30 2.24
CA GLY A 42 -9.51 4.35 3.06
C GLY A 42 -9.52 5.70 2.36
N SER A 43 -9.77 6.77 3.13
CA SER A 43 -9.98 8.14 2.61
C SER A 43 -8.83 9.11 2.93
N TYR A 44 -7.65 8.60 3.31
CA TYR A 44 -6.53 9.44 3.78
C TYR A 44 -5.43 9.61 2.72
N CYS A 45 -4.33 10.29 3.09
CA CYS A 45 -3.20 10.68 2.24
C CYS A 45 -2.40 9.54 1.55
N GLY A 46 -2.89 8.30 1.56
CA GLY A 46 -2.41 7.23 0.70
C GLY A 46 -1.11 6.54 1.10
N LYS A 47 -0.67 6.65 2.37
CA LYS A 47 0.56 5.98 2.82
C LYS A 47 0.46 4.46 2.69
N SER A 48 -0.62 3.85 3.14
CA SER A 48 -0.96 2.43 2.94
C SER A 48 -1.06 2.05 1.47
N SER A 49 -1.65 2.92 0.65
CA SER A 49 -1.76 2.77 -0.81
C SER A 49 -0.41 2.56 -1.50
N VAL A 50 0.63 3.26 -1.04
CA VAL A 50 1.99 3.12 -1.59
C VAL A 50 2.59 1.74 -1.28
N TYR A 51 2.42 1.23 -0.04
CA TYR A 51 2.88 -0.12 0.31
C TYR A 51 2.17 -1.19 -0.53
N LEU A 52 0.85 -1.06 -0.70
CA LEU A 52 0.04 -1.99 -1.50
C LEU A 52 0.38 -1.92 -3.00
N GLY A 53 0.60 -0.72 -3.54
CA GLY A 53 1.04 -0.54 -4.93
C GLY A 53 2.39 -1.19 -5.24
N PHE A 54 3.36 -1.12 -4.30
CA PHE A 54 4.64 -1.81 -4.46
C PHE A 54 4.51 -3.34 -4.40
N CYS A 55 3.53 -3.87 -3.66
CA CYS A 55 3.19 -5.29 -3.68
C CYS A 55 2.58 -5.68 -5.05
N CYS A 56 1.59 -4.94 -5.54
CA CYS A 56 0.98 -5.15 -6.86
C CYS A 56 1.99 -5.22 -8.01
N SER A 57 3.03 -4.37 -7.96
CA SER A 57 4.12 -4.41 -8.94
C SER A 57 4.86 -5.77 -8.96
N LYS A 58 4.91 -6.51 -7.84
CA LYS A 58 5.50 -7.85 -7.76
C LYS A 58 4.57 -8.93 -8.31
N HIS A 59 3.26 -8.80 -8.07
CA HIS A 59 2.26 -9.79 -8.47
C HIS A 59 1.65 -9.54 -9.86
N ARG A 60 2.01 -8.45 -10.55
CA ARG A 60 1.34 -7.96 -11.77
C ARG A 60 -0.18 -7.81 -11.59
N THR A 61 -0.62 -7.53 -10.37
CA THR A 61 -2.02 -7.27 -10.04
C THR A 61 -2.27 -5.78 -10.05
N SER A 62 -3.49 -5.38 -10.40
CA SER A 62 -3.92 -3.98 -10.28
C SER A 62 -4.31 -3.65 -8.84
N PHE A 63 -4.23 -2.37 -8.49
CA PHE A 63 -4.60 -1.87 -7.16
C PHE A 63 -5.69 -0.82 -7.29
N VAL A 64 -6.71 -0.89 -6.44
CA VAL A 64 -7.82 0.06 -6.41
C VAL A 64 -7.97 0.60 -4.99
N CYS A 65 -7.86 1.92 -4.85
CA CYS A 65 -8.26 2.63 -3.63
C CYS A 65 -9.70 3.11 -3.77
N ALA A 66 -10.56 2.70 -2.86
CA ALA A 66 -11.90 3.26 -2.68
C ALA A 66 -11.89 4.16 -1.44
N GLY A 67 -11.92 5.47 -1.65
CA GLY A 67 -11.94 6.47 -0.59
C GLY A 67 -12.75 7.70 -0.99
N SER A 68 -13.33 8.39 -0.02
CA SER A 68 -13.88 9.73 -0.24
C SER A 68 -12.71 10.70 -0.39
N SER A 69 -12.70 11.52 -1.45
CA SER A 69 -11.69 12.56 -1.68
C SER A 69 -11.84 13.75 -0.72
N SER A 70 -12.04 13.50 0.57
CA SER A 70 -11.98 14.51 1.61
C SER A 70 -10.52 14.90 1.76
N GLY A 71 -10.07 15.79 0.87
CA GLY A 71 -8.81 16.49 0.99
C GLY A 71 -8.78 17.17 2.36
N PHE A 72 -7.78 16.81 3.15
CA PHE A 72 -7.30 17.61 4.27
C PHE A 72 -6.11 18.44 3.79
#